data_AF-A0A2N2PU04-F1
#
_entry.id   AF-A0A2N2PU04-F1
#
_cell.length_a   1.000
_cell.length_b   1.000
_cell.length_c   1.000
_cell.angle_alpha   90.00
_cell.angle_beta   90.00
_cell.angle_gamma   90.00
#
_symmetry.space_group_name_H-M   'P 1'
#
loop_
_entity.id
_entity.type
_entity.pdbx_description
1 polymer ?
#
loop_
_entity_poly.entity_id
_entity_poly.type
_entity_poly.pdbx_seq_one_letter_code
_entity_poly.pdbx_strand_id
1 'polypeptide(L)'
;MADLAVGDTLRIVFDASLREKMENLVAERDSEILQMDSEDGVLTAIIGKEAPAIVMLKVSPVADYPTEPGCFLRGNDYSPVAVVVLLNAPYGTLPPEVQNAPPEIEKLARVAVETGAALAGTLQTENIGIEKIVCNVVGNPNIRYLVLCGEEVHGHNSGTAVKALLANGINEKRTISGSEAVTPYLFNIPLEAIERFREQVALVDLVGEMDPAVIAKAVWSCYQEKPTPFKDYMLHDPGAYSEAGISCTLTGKVKHPEEIEEWEINDLLKKIEGEEAPVKPPAAVKDEPIARLEEVQLEKKREPGVIDQQKLVAVGKSLAKIAEGLNEIAKILMGEAAERVAELPGEERVKVGVRPRIEVEAPPVVEEVPQTEAQEMATLYFANQLKGFSGVLAALEACDQDICHDGCTLPNVAISVIKRLSKLQKDLDASSVVEPRKQVMTAHIADFLTKARALPQDVDRPCQKTAGNCKIGSGCFASGALKMMKLITEPPSPTP
;
A
#
# COMPACT_ATOMS: atom_id res chain seq x y z
N MET A 1 27.13 -10.67 48.26
CA MET A 1 26.32 -9.98 47.23
C MET A 1 27.00 -9.97 45.86
N ALA A 2 28.31 -9.77 45.72
CA ALA A 2 28.97 -9.66 44.41
C ALA A 2 28.97 -10.94 43.54
N ASP A 3 28.78 -12.13 44.14
CA ASP A 3 28.88 -13.43 43.47
C ASP A 3 27.54 -14.15 43.24
N LEU A 4 26.39 -13.49 43.45
CA LEU A 4 25.10 -14.13 43.13
C LEU A 4 24.91 -14.22 41.62
N ALA A 5 24.70 -15.43 41.10
CA ALA A 5 24.26 -15.65 39.72
C ALA A 5 22.74 -15.49 39.62
N VAL A 6 22.22 -15.31 38.40
CA VAL A 6 20.77 -15.26 38.15
C VAL A 6 20.15 -16.61 38.52
N GLY A 7 19.21 -16.61 39.46
CA GLY A 7 18.59 -17.83 40.01
C GLY A 7 19.13 -18.28 41.38
N ASP A 8 20.25 -17.72 41.84
CA ASP A 8 20.73 -17.95 43.21
C ASP A 8 19.94 -17.11 44.21
N THR A 9 19.70 -17.66 45.40
CA THR A 9 19.07 -16.94 46.52
C THR A 9 20.02 -16.83 47.70
N LEU A 10 20.07 -15.64 48.30
CA LEU A 10 20.83 -15.37 49.51
C LEU A 10 19.88 -15.08 50.66
N ARG A 11 19.97 -15.89 51.72
CA ARG A 11 19.26 -15.64 52.98
C ARG A 11 20.14 -14.80 53.89
N ILE A 12 19.66 -13.63 54.30
CA ILE A 12 20.36 -12.72 55.22
C ILE A 12 19.48 -12.51 56.46
N VAL A 13 20.11 -12.53 57.63
CA VAL A 13 19.48 -12.26 58.92
C VAL A 13 20.10 -10.98 59.50
N PHE A 14 19.29 -10.02 59.90
CA PHE A 14 19.73 -8.70 60.36
C PHE A 14 18.74 -8.07 61.33
N ASP A 15 19.19 -7.12 62.15
CA ASP A 15 18.33 -6.40 63.09
C ASP A 15 17.33 -5.49 62.36
N ALA A 16 16.11 -5.35 62.90
CA ALA A 16 15.07 -4.51 62.31
C ALA A 16 15.48 -3.05 62.07
N SER A 17 16.43 -2.52 62.85
CA SER A 17 16.98 -1.17 62.70
C SER A 17 17.81 -0.96 61.42
N LEU A 18 18.26 -2.05 60.77
CA LEU A 18 19.07 -2.02 59.56
C LEU A 18 18.26 -2.25 58.28
N ARG A 19 16.94 -2.36 58.37
CA ARG A 19 16.04 -2.64 57.24
C ARG A 19 16.21 -1.68 56.09
N GLU A 20 16.13 -0.38 56.35
CA GLU A 20 16.24 0.65 55.30
C GLU A 20 17.61 0.58 54.58
N LYS A 21 18.69 0.30 55.32
CA LYS A 21 20.02 0.12 54.73
C LYS A 21 20.10 -1.13 53.87
N MET A 22 19.44 -2.21 54.28
CA MET A 22 19.37 -3.44 53.51
C MET A 22 18.58 -3.23 52.22
N GLU A 23 17.40 -2.60 52.30
CA GLU A 23 16.55 -2.30 51.14
C GLU A 23 17.29 -1.44 50.11
N ASN A 24 18.01 -0.40 50.57
CA ASN A 24 18.85 0.43 49.71
C ASN A 24 19.99 -0.37 49.05
N LEU A 25 20.66 -1.24 49.80
CA LEU A 25 21.73 -2.09 49.26
C LEU A 25 21.23 -3.11 48.22
N VAL A 26 19.99 -3.58 48.36
CA VAL A 26 19.35 -4.49 47.40
C VAL A 26 19.03 -3.73 46.10
N ALA A 27 18.46 -2.53 46.23
CA ALA A 27 18.17 -1.66 45.09
C ALA A 27 19.43 -1.21 44.32
N GLU A 28 20.54 -0.93 45.02
CA GLU A 28 21.82 -0.54 44.39
C GLU A 28 22.52 -1.68 43.61
N ARG A 29 22.06 -2.93 43.76
CA ARG A 29 22.76 -4.14 43.30
C ARG A 29 21.95 -5.00 42.34
N ASP A 30 20.94 -4.43 41.67
CA ASP A 30 20.06 -5.11 40.70
C ASP A 30 19.51 -6.45 41.25
N SER A 31 19.08 -6.40 42.51
CA SER A 31 18.59 -7.55 43.26
C SER A 31 17.19 -7.23 43.81
N GLU A 32 16.41 -8.26 44.09
CA GLU A 32 15.05 -8.12 44.64
C GLU A 32 14.88 -8.89 45.96
N ILE A 33 14.00 -8.39 46.82
CA ILE A 33 13.63 -9.07 48.06
C ILE A 33 12.47 -10.01 47.73
N LEU A 34 12.74 -11.31 47.67
CA LEU A 34 11.74 -12.32 47.35
C LEU A 34 10.80 -12.60 48.54
N GLN A 35 11.35 -12.57 49.75
CA GLN A 35 10.61 -12.82 50.99
C GLN A 35 11.28 -12.11 52.16
N MET A 36 10.49 -11.63 53.11
CA MET A 36 11.00 -11.04 54.36
C MET A 36 10.11 -11.40 55.55
N ASP A 37 10.71 -12.07 56.52
CA ASP A 37 10.06 -12.53 57.74
C ASP A 37 10.63 -11.81 58.97
N SER A 38 9.83 -11.65 60.02
CA SER A 38 10.20 -10.96 61.26
C SER A 38 9.87 -11.81 62.48
N GLU A 39 10.86 -12.14 63.29
CA GLU A 39 10.68 -12.79 64.59
C GLU A 39 11.55 -12.11 65.65
N ASP A 40 10.97 -11.77 66.80
CA ASP A 40 11.65 -11.22 67.98
C ASP A 40 12.65 -10.07 67.72
N GLY A 41 12.30 -9.16 66.82
CA GLY A 41 13.12 -7.96 66.49
C GLY A 41 14.24 -8.21 65.47
N VAL A 42 14.35 -9.43 64.96
CA VAL A 42 15.30 -9.84 63.92
C VAL A 42 14.53 -10.12 62.63
N LEU A 43 15.03 -9.57 61.52
CA LEU A 43 14.49 -9.76 60.18
C LEU A 43 15.30 -10.81 59.42
N THR A 44 14.62 -11.67 58.69
CA THR A 44 15.21 -12.60 57.72
C THR A 44 14.72 -12.21 56.34
N ALA A 45 15.62 -11.83 55.43
CA ALA A 45 15.30 -11.60 54.02
C ALA A 45 15.89 -12.68 53.13
N ILE A 46 15.12 -13.13 52.15
CA ILE A 46 15.59 -13.93 51.01
C ILE A 46 15.70 -12.99 49.82
N ILE A 47 16.92 -12.83 49.30
CA ILE A 47 17.25 -11.90 48.23
C ILE A 47 17.65 -12.72 47.01
N GLY A 48 17.05 -12.42 45.87
CA GLY A 48 17.39 -12.98 44.57
C GLY A 48 18.04 -11.91 43.69
N LYS A 49 18.85 -12.35 42.72
CA LYS A 49 19.30 -11.44 41.66
C LYS A 49 18.18 -11.31 40.63
N GLU A 50 17.80 -10.08 40.26
CA GLU A 50 16.80 -9.90 39.21
C GLU A 50 17.33 -10.53 37.92
N ALA A 51 16.52 -11.37 37.28
CA ALA A 51 16.82 -11.79 35.93
C ALA A 51 16.79 -10.54 35.05
N PRO A 52 17.82 -10.26 34.23
CA PRO A 52 17.75 -9.13 33.32
C PRO A 52 16.48 -9.30 32.50
N ALA A 53 15.61 -8.28 32.53
CA ALA A 53 14.42 -8.26 31.69
C ALA A 53 14.87 -8.65 30.27
N ILE A 54 14.30 -9.74 29.73
CA ILE A 54 14.62 -10.17 28.38
C ILE A 54 14.18 -9.03 27.47
N VAL A 55 15.12 -8.16 27.11
CA VAL A 55 14.87 -7.09 26.15
C VAL A 55 14.61 -7.81 24.85
N MET A 56 13.33 -7.88 24.47
CA MET A 56 12.93 -8.49 23.22
C MET A 56 13.52 -7.61 22.10
N LEU A 57 14.66 -8.04 21.55
CA LEU A 57 15.36 -7.30 20.49
C LEU A 57 14.59 -7.30 19.17
N LYS A 58 13.49 -8.04 19.07
CA LYS A 58 12.73 -8.24 17.83
C LYS A 58 11.26 -7.97 18.08
N VAL A 59 10.60 -7.35 17.12
CA VAL A 59 9.18 -6.96 17.22
C VAL A 59 8.42 -7.48 16.03
N SER A 60 7.12 -7.73 16.18
CA SER A 60 6.30 -8.06 15.01
C SER A 60 6.23 -6.86 14.05
N PRO A 61 6.30 -7.08 12.73
CA PRO A 61 5.96 -6.04 11.75
C PRO A 61 4.53 -5.54 11.91
N VAL A 62 4.17 -4.49 11.16
CA VAL A 62 2.77 -4.04 11.06
C VAL A 62 1.85 -5.15 10.57
N ALA A 63 0.57 -5.08 10.95
CA ALA A 63 -0.40 -6.16 10.69
C ALA A 63 -0.63 -6.45 9.20
N ASP A 64 -0.47 -5.44 8.35
CA ASP A 64 -0.62 -5.49 6.91
C ASP A 64 0.71 -5.72 6.16
N TYR A 65 1.75 -6.20 6.84
CA TYR A 65 3.08 -6.38 6.25
C TYR A 65 3.19 -7.58 5.27
N PRO A 66 3.88 -7.43 4.12
CA PRO A 66 4.43 -6.18 3.56
C PRO A 66 3.32 -5.26 3.07
N THR A 67 3.46 -3.97 3.37
CA THR A 67 2.43 -2.95 3.11
C THR A 67 2.21 -2.72 1.61
N GLU A 68 3.24 -2.93 0.79
CA GLU A 68 3.21 -2.69 -0.65
C GLU A 68 3.57 -3.94 -1.46
N PRO A 69 2.73 -4.35 -2.44
CA PRO A 69 3.06 -5.45 -3.34
C PRO A 69 4.17 -5.04 -4.32
N GLY A 70 5.02 -6.00 -4.69
CA GLY A 70 6.12 -5.75 -5.63
C GLY A 70 6.84 -7.02 -6.07
N CYS A 71 7.94 -6.84 -6.79
CA CYS A 71 8.78 -7.91 -7.30
C CYS A 71 9.87 -8.26 -6.27
N PHE A 72 9.50 -9.00 -5.24
CA PHE A 72 10.42 -9.44 -4.20
C PHE A 72 10.06 -10.83 -3.66
N LEU A 73 11.06 -11.47 -3.07
CA LEU A 73 10.93 -12.66 -2.24
C LEU A 73 10.89 -12.23 -0.77
N ARG A 74 10.04 -12.90 0.02
CA ARG A 74 9.93 -12.70 1.46
C ARG A 74 10.63 -13.85 2.18
N GLY A 75 11.49 -13.49 3.13
CA GLY A 75 12.20 -14.42 4.00
C GLY A 75 11.73 -14.31 5.44
N ASN A 76 12.67 -14.21 6.37
CA ASN A 76 12.38 -14.10 7.80
C ASN A 76 12.13 -12.64 8.18
N ASP A 77 10.90 -12.30 8.56
CA ASP A 77 10.52 -10.92 8.95
C ASP A 77 11.32 -10.37 10.15
N TYR A 78 11.93 -11.23 10.97
CA TYR A 78 12.77 -10.80 12.08
C TYR A 78 14.24 -10.55 11.68
N SER A 79 14.59 -10.80 10.43
CA SER A 79 15.93 -10.54 9.92
C SER A 79 16.22 -9.03 9.83
N PRO A 80 17.45 -8.60 10.16
CA PRO A 80 17.81 -7.19 10.13
C PRO A 80 18.12 -6.63 8.75
N VAL A 81 18.02 -7.42 7.67
CA VAL A 81 18.50 -6.99 6.35
C VAL A 81 17.44 -7.17 5.26
N ALA A 82 17.27 -6.13 4.46
CA ALA A 82 16.60 -6.18 3.17
C ALA A 82 17.63 -6.02 2.05
N VAL A 83 17.39 -6.68 0.91
CA VAL A 83 18.27 -6.65 -0.26
C VAL A 83 17.53 -6.07 -1.44
N VAL A 84 18.15 -5.08 -2.08
CA VAL A 84 17.65 -4.43 -3.30
C VAL A 84 18.63 -4.73 -4.42
N VAL A 85 18.14 -5.46 -5.43
CA VAL A 85 18.89 -5.81 -6.64
C VAL A 85 18.47 -4.86 -7.75
N LEU A 86 19.40 -4.04 -8.24
CA LEU A 86 19.15 -3.11 -9.32
C LEU A 86 18.86 -3.87 -10.62
N LEU A 87 17.72 -3.55 -11.25
CA LEU A 87 17.27 -4.17 -12.49
C LEU A 87 17.60 -3.26 -13.66
N ASN A 88 18.82 -3.39 -14.18
CA ASN A 88 19.24 -2.74 -15.42
C ASN A 88 18.66 -3.48 -16.64
N ALA A 89 17.33 -3.45 -16.78
CA ALA A 89 16.62 -3.99 -17.92
C ALA A 89 15.92 -2.86 -18.69
N PRO A 90 16.03 -2.81 -20.03
CA PRO A 90 15.43 -1.74 -20.81
C PRO A 90 13.90 -1.84 -20.78
N TYR A 91 13.28 -0.77 -20.30
CA TYR A 91 11.82 -0.61 -20.26
C TYR A 91 11.25 -0.71 -21.68
N GLY A 92 10.30 -1.63 -21.91
CA GLY A 92 9.57 -1.72 -23.18
C GLY A 92 10.30 -2.38 -24.36
N THR A 93 11.53 -2.89 -24.21
CA THR A 93 12.19 -3.70 -25.26
C THR A 93 12.38 -5.16 -24.89
N LEU A 94 11.93 -5.58 -23.72
CA LEU A 94 11.80 -7.00 -23.42
C LEU A 94 10.72 -7.57 -24.34
N PRO A 95 11.05 -8.53 -25.21
CA PRO A 95 10.04 -9.27 -25.96
C PRO A 95 8.99 -9.83 -25.00
N PRO A 96 7.73 -10.05 -25.44
CA PRO A 96 6.70 -10.69 -24.60
C PRO A 96 7.14 -12.02 -23.97
N GLU A 97 8.21 -12.64 -24.49
CA GLU A 97 8.83 -13.86 -23.96
C GLU A 97 9.74 -13.65 -22.74
N VAL A 98 10.25 -12.43 -22.50
CA VAL A 98 11.04 -12.08 -21.31
C VAL A 98 10.12 -11.40 -20.28
N GLN A 99 9.16 -12.18 -19.78
CA GLN A 99 8.29 -11.79 -18.66
C GLN A 99 8.98 -11.88 -17.29
N ASN A 100 10.20 -12.44 -17.25
CA ASN A 100 10.92 -12.74 -16.03
C ASN A 100 12.19 -11.89 -15.91
N ALA A 101 12.55 -11.55 -14.67
CA ALA A 101 13.85 -10.95 -14.38
C ALA A 101 14.99 -11.83 -14.94
N PRO A 102 16.10 -11.25 -15.42
CA PRO A 102 17.24 -12.03 -15.89
C PRO A 102 17.66 -13.08 -14.84
N PRO A 103 18.02 -14.32 -15.21
CA PRO A 103 18.32 -15.38 -14.25
C PRO A 103 19.41 -15.03 -13.24
N GLU A 104 20.34 -14.16 -13.62
CA GLU A 104 21.40 -13.64 -12.74
C GLU A 104 20.83 -12.73 -11.64
N ILE A 105 19.90 -11.84 -11.98
CA ILE A 105 19.20 -10.96 -11.04
C ILE A 105 18.31 -11.78 -10.10
N GLU A 106 17.56 -12.74 -10.65
CA GLU A 106 16.75 -13.66 -9.86
C GLU A 106 17.61 -14.45 -8.86
N LYS A 107 18.79 -14.92 -9.31
CA LYS A 107 19.73 -15.65 -8.46
C LYS A 107 20.23 -14.80 -7.29
N LEU A 108 20.49 -13.50 -7.48
CA LEU A 108 20.88 -12.60 -6.39
C LEU A 108 19.79 -12.46 -5.34
N ALA A 109 18.54 -12.22 -5.77
CA ALA A 109 17.40 -12.11 -4.86
C ALA A 109 17.14 -13.43 -4.10
N ARG A 110 17.22 -14.57 -4.81
CA ARG A 110 17.04 -15.90 -4.22
C ARG A 110 18.11 -16.20 -3.16
N VAL A 111 19.38 -16.01 -3.49
CA VAL A 111 20.49 -16.26 -2.56
C VAL A 111 20.40 -15.36 -1.32
N ALA A 112 19.97 -14.11 -1.48
CA ALA A 112 19.74 -13.21 -0.35
C ALA A 112 18.71 -13.77 0.65
N VAL A 113 17.54 -14.22 0.17
CA VAL A 113 16.50 -14.81 1.04
C VAL A 113 16.95 -16.14 1.62
N GLU A 114 17.53 -17.03 0.81
CA GLU A 114 18.05 -18.33 1.27
C GLU A 114 19.13 -18.18 2.36
N THR A 115 19.90 -17.08 2.31
CA THR A 115 20.90 -16.77 3.33
C THR A 115 20.27 -16.19 4.60
N GLY A 116 19.11 -15.54 4.51
CA GLY A 116 18.36 -15.06 5.67
C GLY A 116 17.93 -13.60 5.62
N ALA A 117 17.84 -12.96 4.43
CA ALA A 117 17.25 -11.63 4.33
C ALA A 117 15.73 -11.65 4.64
N ALA A 118 15.20 -10.54 5.17
CA ALA A 118 13.77 -10.35 5.40
C ALA A 118 13.01 -10.19 4.09
N LEU A 119 13.57 -9.38 3.19
CA LEU A 119 13.07 -9.15 1.84
C LEU A 119 14.24 -9.12 0.87
N ALA A 120 14.07 -9.66 -0.33
CA ALA A 120 15.00 -9.43 -1.43
C ALA A 120 14.23 -9.23 -2.73
N GLY A 121 14.43 -8.09 -3.39
CA GLY A 121 13.64 -7.73 -4.56
C GLY A 121 14.38 -6.87 -5.57
N THR A 122 13.73 -6.61 -6.70
CA THR A 122 14.29 -5.79 -7.76
C THR A 122 13.86 -4.33 -7.63
N LEU A 123 14.75 -3.41 -8.01
CA LEU A 123 14.46 -1.99 -8.14
C LEU A 123 14.84 -1.51 -9.53
N GLN A 124 13.86 -0.91 -10.22
CA GLN A 124 14.06 -0.35 -11.55
C GLN A 124 13.88 1.17 -11.58
N THR A 125 12.82 1.71 -10.96
CA THR A 125 12.50 3.15 -11.04
C THR A 125 12.88 3.92 -9.78
N GLU A 126 13.29 5.17 -9.97
CA GLU A 126 13.80 6.11 -8.97
C GLU A 126 12.70 6.80 -8.12
N ASN A 127 11.45 6.38 -8.30
CA ASN A 127 10.25 6.99 -7.72
C ASN A 127 9.36 5.94 -7.06
N ILE A 128 8.32 5.45 -7.73
CA ILE A 128 7.37 4.44 -7.24
C ILE A 128 8.07 3.20 -6.68
N GLY A 129 9.15 2.74 -7.34
CA GLY A 129 9.95 1.62 -6.84
C GLY A 129 10.58 1.92 -5.47
N ILE A 130 11.15 3.11 -5.30
CA ILE A 130 11.70 3.59 -4.03
C ILE A 130 10.59 3.78 -2.98
N GLU A 131 9.44 4.36 -3.35
CA GLU A 131 8.31 4.55 -2.43
C GLU A 131 7.83 3.22 -1.82
N LYS A 132 7.76 2.16 -2.66
CA LYS A 132 7.41 0.81 -2.20
C LYS A 132 8.45 0.21 -1.26
N ILE A 133 9.75 0.44 -1.54
CA ILE A 133 10.82 0.02 -0.65
C ILE A 133 10.69 0.73 0.70
N VAL A 134 10.48 2.04 0.70
CA VAL A 134 10.31 2.84 1.93
C VAL A 134 9.17 2.27 2.76
N CYS A 135 7.96 2.13 2.21
CA CYS A 135 6.82 1.63 2.97
C CYS A 135 7.02 0.22 3.52
N ASN A 136 7.56 -0.69 2.71
CA ASN A 136 7.86 -2.03 3.20
C ASN A 136 8.94 -2.02 4.29
N VAL A 137 9.99 -1.23 4.20
CA VAL A 137 11.05 -1.20 5.22
C VAL A 137 10.54 -0.60 6.54
N VAL A 138 9.84 0.54 6.51
CA VAL A 138 9.35 1.17 7.75
C VAL A 138 8.21 0.39 8.41
N GLY A 139 7.49 -0.44 7.65
CA GLY A 139 6.52 -1.39 8.19
C GLY A 139 7.14 -2.52 9.02
N ASN A 140 8.46 -2.72 8.94
CA ASN A 140 9.18 -3.73 9.71
C ASN A 140 10.40 -3.13 10.45
N PRO A 141 10.23 -2.77 11.74
CA PRO A 141 11.31 -2.21 12.56
C PRO A 141 12.52 -3.12 12.69
N ASN A 142 12.40 -4.44 12.44
CA ASN A 142 13.53 -5.34 12.50
C ASN A 142 14.55 -5.04 11.40
N ILE A 143 14.15 -4.51 10.24
CA ILE A 143 15.05 -4.23 9.11
C ILE A 143 15.89 -2.99 9.43
N ARG A 144 17.20 -3.19 9.60
CA ARG A 144 18.20 -2.18 9.98
C ARG A 144 19.29 -1.98 8.93
N TYR A 145 19.34 -2.84 7.92
CA TYR A 145 20.27 -2.74 6.81
C TYR A 145 19.53 -2.84 5.49
N LEU A 146 19.95 -1.99 4.56
CA LEU A 146 19.58 -2.09 3.16
C LEU A 146 20.84 -2.44 2.35
N VAL A 147 20.93 -3.66 1.84
CA VAL A 147 22.00 -4.04 0.91
C VAL A 147 21.54 -3.66 -0.49
N LEU A 148 22.28 -2.77 -1.15
CA LEU A 148 21.99 -2.33 -2.51
C LEU A 148 23.04 -2.91 -3.45
N CYS A 149 22.64 -3.78 -4.37
CA CYS A 149 23.55 -4.49 -5.28
C CYS A 149 23.02 -4.55 -6.72
N GLY A 150 23.80 -5.16 -7.62
CA GLY A 150 23.50 -5.20 -9.03
C GLY A 150 24.05 -4.01 -9.81
N GLU A 151 24.03 -4.12 -11.14
CA GLU A 151 24.45 -3.05 -12.04
C GLU A 151 23.49 -1.85 -11.99
N GLU A 152 24.03 -0.64 -12.07
CA GLU A 152 23.22 0.59 -12.05
C GLU A 152 22.24 0.63 -13.23
N VAL A 153 21.04 1.16 -12.98
CA VAL A 153 19.97 1.21 -13.99
C VAL A 153 20.17 2.43 -14.86
N HIS A 154 20.73 2.27 -16.06
CA HIS A 154 21.00 3.40 -16.95
C HIS A 154 19.72 4.18 -17.31
N GLY A 155 19.77 5.50 -17.16
CA GLY A 155 18.65 6.40 -17.43
C GLY A 155 17.79 6.68 -16.19
N HIS A 156 17.47 5.66 -15.40
CA HIS A 156 16.76 5.84 -14.13
C HIS A 156 17.70 6.23 -12.98
N ASN A 157 18.93 5.70 -12.97
CA ASN A 157 19.94 5.91 -11.93
C ASN A 157 19.39 5.60 -10.51
N SER A 158 18.54 4.59 -10.40
CA SER A 158 17.78 4.26 -9.20
C SER A 158 18.67 3.91 -8.00
N GLY A 159 19.85 3.32 -8.23
CA GLY A 159 20.82 3.06 -7.17
C GLY A 159 21.34 4.34 -6.56
N THR A 160 21.82 5.28 -7.39
CA THR A 160 22.24 6.62 -6.92
C THR A 160 21.11 7.39 -6.24
N ALA A 161 19.86 7.25 -6.70
CA ALA A 161 18.71 7.90 -6.08
C ALA A 161 18.45 7.37 -4.66
N VAL A 162 18.55 6.06 -4.42
CA VAL A 162 18.44 5.47 -3.07
C VAL A 162 19.56 6.00 -2.16
N LYS A 163 20.80 6.07 -2.67
CA LYS A 163 21.94 6.63 -1.91
C LYS A 163 21.70 8.08 -1.52
N ALA A 164 21.25 8.90 -2.47
CA ALA A 164 20.93 10.30 -2.26
C ALA A 164 19.78 10.49 -1.28
N LEU A 165 18.75 9.63 -1.32
CA LEU A 165 17.63 9.67 -0.38
C LEU A 165 18.10 9.43 1.06
N LEU A 166 18.89 8.38 1.28
CA LEU A 166 19.41 8.07 2.62
C LEU A 166 20.29 9.20 3.15
N ALA A 167 21.18 9.74 2.31
CA ALA A 167 22.09 10.81 2.71
C ALA A 167 21.38 12.16 2.95
N ASN A 168 20.54 12.58 2.00
CA ASN A 168 20.10 13.98 1.89
C ASN A 168 18.59 14.17 2.07
N GLY A 169 17.81 13.09 2.08
CA GLY A 169 16.35 13.16 2.12
C GLY A 169 15.75 13.78 0.85
N ILE A 170 14.61 14.44 1.03
CA ILE A 170 13.89 15.13 -0.04
C ILE A 170 13.84 16.65 0.20
N ASN A 171 13.61 17.42 -0.85
CA ASN A 171 13.33 18.85 -0.74
C ASN A 171 11.83 19.13 -0.52
N GLU A 172 11.47 20.42 -0.40
CA GLU A 172 10.09 20.88 -0.19
C GLU A 172 9.10 20.39 -1.25
N LYS A 173 9.56 20.10 -2.47
CA LYS A 173 8.76 19.58 -3.59
C LYS A 173 8.83 18.05 -3.70
N ARG A 174 9.19 17.37 -2.61
CA ARG A 174 9.31 15.90 -2.53
C ARG A 174 10.26 15.29 -3.57
N THR A 175 11.26 16.04 -4.01
CA THR A 175 12.32 15.55 -4.90
C THR A 175 13.52 15.08 -4.09
N ILE A 176 14.10 13.93 -4.41
CA ILE A 176 15.29 13.41 -3.73
C ILE A 176 16.46 14.36 -3.95
N SER A 177 16.98 14.91 -2.85
CA SER A 177 18.03 15.92 -2.86
C SER A 177 19.38 15.32 -3.30
N GLY A 178 19.98 15.89 -4.35
CA GLY A 178 21.28 15.42 -4.86
C GLY A 178 21.21 14.17 -5.75
N SER A 179 20.01 13.74 -6.16
CA SER A 179 19.84 12.68 -7.15
C SER A 179 20.10 13.18 -8.57
N GLU A 180 20.80 12.38 -9.38
CA GLU A 180 21.02 12.61 -10.83
C GLU A 180 19.96 11.91 -11.71
N ALA A 181 18.97 11.25 -11.08
CA ALA A 181 17.89 10.59 -11.79
C ALA A 181 16.94 11.60 -12.45
N VAL A 182 16.20 11.15 -13.47
CA VAL A 182 15.33 12.04 -14.28
C VAL A 182 14.06 12.45 -13.53
N THR A 183 13.44 11.52 -12.81
CA THR A 183 12.18 11.76 -12.08
C THR A 183 12.18 11.27 -10.62
N PRO A 184 13.13 11.73 -9.77
CA PRO A 184 13.30 11.23 -8.40
C PRO A 184 12.31 11.89 -7.43
N TYR A 185 11.02 11.68 -7.63
CA TYR A 185 9.95 12.27 -6.81
C TYR A 185 9.24 11.22 -5.96
N LEU A 186 8.96 11.55 -4.69
CA LEU A 186 8.27 10.68 -3.72
C LEU A 186 6.95 11.31 -3.26
N PHE A 187 5.95 11.32 -4.13
CA PHE A 187 4.68 12.03 -3.92
C PHE A 187 3.65 11.29 -3.07
N ASN A 188 3.73 9.97 -2.98
CA ASN A 188 2.62 9.13 -2.54
C ASN A 188 2.78 8.60 -1.10
N ILE A 189 3.93 8.80 -0.48
CA ILE A 189 4.24 8.29 0.86
C ILE A 189 4.34 9.43 1.89
N PRO A 190 4.01 9.21 3.18
CA PRO A 190 4.13 10.25 4.21
C PRO A 190 5.57 10.73 4.41
N LEU A 191 5.76 12.01 4.77
CA LEU A 191 7.08 12.56 5.10
C LEU A 191 7.73 11.81 6.27
N GLU A 192 6.93 11.46 7.28
CA GLU A 192 7.36 10.66 8.43
C GLU A 192 7.95 9.30 8.00
N ALA A 193 7.35 8.62 7.01
CA ALA A 193 7.87 7.35 6.51
C ALA A 193 9.22 7.53 5.80
N ILE A 194 9.43 8.65 5.09
CA ILE A 194 10.70 8.96 4.43
C ILE A 194 11.80 9.19 5.48
N GLU A 195 11.54 10.03 6.49
CA GLU A 195 12.53 10.31 7.53
C GLU A 195 12.82 9.06 8.38
N ARG A 196 11.77 8.33 8.75
CA ARG A 196 11.89 7.04 9.43
C ARG A 196 12.76 6.06 8.66
N PHE A 197 12.59 5.97 7.35
CA PHE A 197 13.44 5.10 6.51
C PHE A 197 14.91 5.48 6.61
N ARG A 198 15.23 6.79 6.53
CA ARG A 198 16.61 7.29 6.62
C ARG A 198 17.27 7.00 7.97
N GLU A 199 16.51 7.10 9.05
CA GLU A 199 17.01 6.86 10.40
C GLU A 199 17.06 5.35 10.74
N GLN A 200 16.16 4.56 10.17
CA GLN A 200 16.01 3.15 10.53
C GLN A 200 17.10 2.26 9.94
N VAL A 201 17.53 2.52 8.70
CA VAL A 201 18.45 1.64 7.98
C VAL A 201 19.81 2.26 7.70
N ALA A 202 20.86 1.44 7.83
CA ALA A 202 22.18 1.71 7.29
C ALA A 202 22.32 1.08 5.90
N LEU A 203 22.91 1.83 4.96
CA LEU A 203 23.19 1.34 3.62
C LEU A 203 24.46 0.46 3.60
N VAL A 204 24.36 -0.72 2.99
CA VAL A 204 25.51 -1.51 2.56
C VAL A 204 25.59 -1.41 1.05
N ASP A 205 26.43 -0.50 0.57
CA ASP A 205 26.59 -0.19 -0.85
C ASP A 205 27.46 -1.25 -1.54
N LEU A 206 26.83 -2.02 -2.41
CA LEU A 206 27.42 -3.03 -3.28
C LEU A 206 26.97 -2.82 -4.73
N VAL A 207 26.67 -1.58 -5.14
CA VAL A 207 26.33 -1.30 -6.54
C VAL A 207 27.50 -1.71 -7.46
N GLY A 208 27.19 -2.40 -8.55
CA GLY A 208 28.15 -3.04 -9.44
C GLY A 208 28.61 -4.44 -8.98
N GLU A 209 28.19 -4.91 -7.81
CA GLU A 209 28.45 -6.28 -7.36
C GLU A 209 27.38 -7.23 -7.90
N MET A 210 27.84 -8.25 -8.64
CA MET A 210 27.00 -9.28 -9.26
C MET A 210 27.34 -10.69 -8.75
N ASP A 211 28.29 -10.86 -7.82
CA ASP A 211 28.62 -12.17 -7.25
C ASP A 211 27.64 -12.56 -6.11
N PRO A 212 26.83 -13.63 -6.28
CA PRO A 212 25.93 -14.10 -5.24
C PRO A 212 26.64 -14.47 -3.93
N ALA A 213 27.90 -14.93 -3.99
CA ALA A 213 28.65 -15.28 -2.78
C ALA A 213 28.98 -14.04 -1.94
N VAL A 214 29.25 -12.89 -2.58
CA VAL A 214 29.46 -11.62 -1.90
C VAL A 214 28.16 -11.13 -1.26
N ILE A 215 27.04 -11.22 -1.98
CA ILE A 215 25.73 -10.83 -1.44
C ILE A 215 25.32 -11.72 -0.27
N ALA A 216 25.51 -13.04 -0.37
CA ALA A 216 25.29 -13.96 0.73
C ALA A 216 26.15 -13.59 1.95
N LYS A 217 27.43 -13.27 1.73
CA LYS A 217 28.32 -12.89 2.83
C LYS A 217 27.90 -11.57 3.50
N ALA A 218 27.40 -10.61 2.73
CA ALA A 218 26.85 -9.36 3.26
C ALA A 218 25.64 -9.63 4.16
N VAL A 219 24.64 -10.37 3.65
CA VAL A 219 23.43 -10.76 4.38
C VAL A 219 23.80 -11.53 5.66
N TRP A 220 24.68 -12.54 5.54
CA TRP A 220 25.17 -13.32 6.67
C TRP A 220 25.76 -12.44 7.77
N SER A 221 26.56 -11.45 7.39
CA SER A 221 27.24 -10.56 8.33
C SER A 221 26.26 -9.64 9.08
N CYS A 222 25.12 -9.27 8.46
CA CYS A 222 24.12 -8.39 9.06
C CYS A 222 23.34 -9.03 10.23
N TYR A 223 23.17 -10.35 10.26
CA TYR A 223 22.38 -11.01 11.33
C TYR A 223 23.22 -11.68 12.40
N GLN A 224 24.54 -11.48 12.41
CA GLN A 224 25.41 -12.01 13.46
C GLN A 224 25.17 -11.29 14.79
N GLU A 225 25.27 -12.00 15.91
CA GLU A 225 25.15 -11.40 17.25
C GLU A 225 26.30 -10.45 17.59
N LYS A 226 27.48 -10.69 17.00
CA LYS A 226 28.71 -9.93 17.28
C LYS A 226 29.12 -9.13 16.05
N PRO A 227 29.70 -7.92 16.23
CA PRO A 227 30.31 -7.15 15.15
C PRO A 227 31.23 -8.00 14.28
N THR A 228 30.86 -8.09 13.02
CA THR A 228 31.48 -8.97 12.03
C THR A 228 32.01 -8.12 10.88
N PRO A 229 33.30 -8.22 10.55
CA PRO A 229 33.87 -7.46 9.45
C PRO A 229 33.39 -7.99 8.09
N PHE A 230 32.99 -7.08 7.22
CA PHE A 230 32.65 -7.34 5.83
C PHE A 230 33.05 -6.16 4.94
N LYS A 231 34.06 -6.33 4.08
CA LYS A 231 34.70 -5.23 3.34
C LYS A 231 35.06 -4.08 4.31
N ASP A 232 34.56 -2.86 4.06
CA ASP A 232 34.77 -1.69 4.90
C ASP A 232 33.70 -1.51 5.99
N TYR A 233 32.81 -2.49 6.15
CA TYR A 233 31.70 -2.45 7.11
C TYR A 233 31.96 -3.33 8.34
N MET A 234 31.44 -2.90 9.48
CA MET A 234 31.28 -3.72 10.68
C MET A 234 29.79 -3.95 10.91
N LEU A 235 29.32 -5.17 10.66
CA LEU A 235 27.90 -5.51 10.62
C LEU A 235 27.55 -6.47 11.75
N HIS A 236 26.36 -6.35 12.33
CA HIS A 236 25.78 -7.28 13.29
C HIS A 236 24.28 -6.96 13.43
N ASP A 237 23.51 -7.82 14.07
CA ASP A 237 22.11 -7.52 14.36
C ASP A 237 22.03 -6.56 15.56
N PRO A 238 21.54 -5.31 15.41
CA PRO A 238 21.41 -4.39 16.53
C PRO A 238 20.04 -4.51 17.21
N GLY A 239 19.16 -5.41 16.76
CA GLY A 239 17.76 -5.46 17.15
C GLY A 239 16.88 -4.46 16.38
N ALA A 240 15.59 -4.49 16.70
CA ALA A 240 14.57 -3.65 16.10
C ALA A 240 14.81 -2.17 16.36
N TYR A 241 14.32 -1.33 15.43
CA TYR A 241 14.20 0.09 15.67
C TYR A 241 13.30 0.35 16.90
N SER A 242 13.60 1.39 17.67
CA SER A 242 12.98 1.63 18.98
C SER A 242 11.48 1.94 18.91
N GLU A 243 11.03 2.54 17.81
CA GLU A 243 9.64 2.89 17.57
C GLU A 243 8.90 1.81 16.78
N ALA A 244 7.57 1.76 16.94
CA ALA A 244 6.71 0.85 16.18
C ALA A 244 6.83 1.07 14.67
N GLY A 245 6.48 0.04 13.88
CA GLY A 245 6.47 0.13 12.42
C GLY A 245 5.37 1.06 11.92
N ILE A 246 5.61 1.69 10.78
CA ILE A 246 4.65 2.59 10.12
C ILE A 246 3.98 1.80 8.99
N SER A 247 2.65 1.70 9.03
CA SER A 247 1.88 1.20 7.88
C SER A 247 1.65 2.36 6.91
N CYS A 248 2.20 2.27 5.71
CA CYS A 248 1.91 3.20 4.63
C CYS A 248 1.71 2.47 3.30
N THR A 249 0.85 3.05 2.46
CA THR A 249 0.61 2.57 1.11
C THR A 249 0.61 3.76 0.14
N LEU A 250 1.00 3.54 -1.10
CA LEU A 250 0.99 4.55 -2.16
C LEU A 250 -0.44 5.04 -2.48
N THR A 251 -1.47 4.34 -2.00
CA THR A 251 -2.88 4.74 -2.15
C THR A 251 -3.32 5.85 -1.19
N GLY A 252 -2.44 6.35 -0.32
CA GLY A 252 -2.78 7.38 0.67
C GLY A 252 -3.47 8.61 0.06
N LYS A 253 -2.88 9.21 -0.97
CA LYS A 253 -3.47 10.38 -1.69
C LYS A 253 -4.80 10.09 -2.38
N VAL A 254 -5.09 8.82 -2.71
CA VAL A 254 -6.39 8.42 -3.28
C VAL A 254 -7.45 8.33 -2.17
N LYS A 255 -7.07 7.87 -0.98
CA LYS A 255 -7.96 7.76 0.18
C LYS A 255 -8.22 9.11 0.87
N HIS A 256 -7.27 10.04 0.75
CA HIS A 256 -7.30 11.37 1.37
C HIS A 256 -6.95 12.47 0.36
N PRO A 257 -7.76 12.68 -0.70
CA PRO A 257 -7.50 13.69 -1.72
C PRO A 257 -7.55 15.14 -1.19
N GLU A 258 -8.12 15.36 -0.01
CA GLU A 258 -8.14 16.63 0.72
C GLU A 258 -6.77 17.03 1.29
N GLU A 259 -5.86 16.08 1.48
CA GLU A 259 -4.51 16.31 2.01
C GLU A 259 -3.58 16.82 0.92
N ILE A 260 -3.74 18.10 0.58
CA ILE A 260 -2.90 18.82 -0.38
C ILE A 260 -1.78 19.53 0.38
N GLU A 261 -0.54 19.36 -0.05
CA GLU A 261 0.59 20.02 0.59
C GLU A 261 0.68 21.51 0.23
N GLU A 262 1.22 22.31 1.14
CA GLU A 262 1.34 23.76 0.96
C GLU A 262 2.06 24.14 -0.33
N TRP A 263 3.09 23.40 -0.74
CA TRP A 263 3.80 23.68 -1.99
C TRP A 263 2.94 23.43 -3.24
N GLU A 264 2.04 22.44 -3.21
CA GLU A 264 1.10 22.16 -4.30
C GLU A 264 0.08 23.30 -4.42
N ILE A 265 -0.42 23.79 -3.28
CA ILE A 265 -1.31 24.96 -3.21
C ILE A 265 -0.58 26.20 -3.77
N ASN A 266 0.65 26.44 -3.32
CA ASN A 266 1.44 27.59 -3.75
C ASN A 266 1.74 27.55 -5.26
N ASP A 267 2.07 26.39 -5.83
CA ASP A 267 2.29 26.24 -7.27
C ASP A 267 0.98 26.42 -8.06
N LEU A 268 -0.18 26.03 -7.52
CA LEU A 268 -1.50 26.30 -8.12
C LEU A 268 -1.84 27.79 -8.09
N LEU A 269 -1.63 28.47 -6.95
CA LEU A 269 -1.86 29.90 -6.79
C LEU A 269 -1.01 30.71 -7.79
N LYS A 270 0.28 30.39 -7.92
CA LYS A 270 1.17 31.02 -8.92
C LYS A 270 0.66 30.87 -10.35
N LYS A 271 0.11 29.70 -10.70
CA LYS A 271 -0.47 29.45 -12.03
C LYS A 271 -1.75 30.28 -12.27
N ILE A 272 -2.53 30.55 -11.22
CA ILE A 272 -3.75 31.36 -11.29
C ILE A 272 -3.41 32.86 -11.34
N GLU A 273 -2.39 33.28 -10.60
CA GLU A 273 -1.94 34.68 -10.54
C GLU A 273 -1.22 35.15 -11.81
N GLY A 274 -0.88 34.25 -12.72
CA GLY A 274 -0.40 34.60 -14.05
C GLY A 274 0.96 35.29 -14.04
N GLU A 275 1.90 34.81 -13.23
CA GLU A 275 3.30 35.24 -13.38
C GLU A 275 3.88 34.68 -14.68
N GLU A 276 3.93 35.53 -15.71
CA GLU A 276 4.75 35.32 -16.89
C GLU A 276 6.18 34.99 -16.46
N ALA A 277 6.71 33.86 -16.93
CA ALA A 277 8.11 33.52 -16.76
C ALA A 277 8.99 34.72 -17.16
N PRO A 278 10.08 35.02 -16.43
CA PRO A 278 10.91 36.17 -16.73
C PRO A 278 11.40 36.05 -18.17
N VAL A 279 10.95 36.97 -19.03
CA VAL A 279 11.46 37.12 -20.39
C VAL A 279 12.95 37.39 -20.26
N LYS A 280 13.78 36.40 -20.65
CA LYS A 280 15.22 36.58 -20.80
C LYS A 280 15.43 37.83 -21.67
N PRO A 281 16.16 38.86 -21.19
CA PRO A 281 16.44 40.01 -22.04
C PRO A 281 17.19 39.53 -23.29
N PRO A 282 16.83 40.01 -24.50
CA PRO A 282 17.52 39.62 -25.71
C PRO A 282 19.00 40.01 -25.59
N ALA A 283 19.86 39.08 -25.96
CA ALA A 283 21.31 39.28 -25.97
C ALA A 283 21.67 40.54 -26.77
N ALA A 284 22.55 41.35 -26.19
CA ALA A 284 23.04 42.59 -26.77
C ALA A 284 23.58 42.36 -28.19
N VAL A 285 22.92 42.98 -29.17
CA VAL A 285 23.48 43.18 -30.51
C VAL A 285 24.20 44.52 -30.50
N LYS A 286 25.44 44.50 -30.97
CA LYS A 286 26.39 45.61 -31.00
C LYS A 286 25.91 46.77 -31.89
N ASP A 287 26.37 47.95 -31.50
CA ASP A 287 26.14 49.30 -32.02
C ASP A 287 26.19 49.45 -33.56
N GLU A 288 25.31 50.29 -34.12
CA GLU A 288 25.62 51.40 -35.07
C GLU A 288 24.34 52.21 -35.47
N PRO A 289 24.44 53.43 -36.04
CA PRO A 289 23.83 54.61 -35.41
C PRO A 289 22.50 55.12 -36.00
N ILE A 290 21.87 55.93 -35.14
CA ILE A 290 20.61 56.67 -35.24
C ILE A 290 20.47 57.52 -36.51
N ALA A 291 19.29 57.44 -37.15
CA ALA A 291 18.75 58.50 -37.99
C ALA A 291 17.38 58.94 -37.46
N ARG A 292 17.28 60.25 -37.23
CA ARG A 292 16.11 61.02 -36.78
C ARG A 292 14.92 60.89 -37.73
N LEU A 293 13.71 61.12 -37.19
CA LEU A 293 12.66 62.08 -37.60
C LEU A 293 11.44 61.80 -36.68
N GLU A 294 11.07 62.75 -35.82
CA GLU A 294 9.81 63.55 -35.87
C GLU A 294 8.56 62.73 -35.53
N GLU A 295 7.56 63.15 -34.76
CA GLU A 295 7.21 64.30 -33.93
C GLU A 295 5.96 63.84 -33.14
N VAL A 296 5.85 64.27 -31.89
CA VAL A 296 4.61 64.71 -31.19
C VAL A 296 3.33 63.86 -31.33
N GLN A 297 2.84 63.31 -30.20
CA GLN A 297 1.55 63.75 -29.65
C GLN A 297 1.37 63.38 -28.16
N LEU A 298 0.97 64.40 -27.40
CA LEU A 298 0.66 64.39 -25.98
C LEU A 298 -0.57 63.53 -25.63
N GLU A 299 -0.44 62.86 -24.49
CA GLU A 299 -1.41 62.63 -23.41
C GLU A 299 -2.90 62.47 -23.75
N LYS A 300 -3.47 61.30 -23.38
CA LYS A 300 -4.80 61.23 -22.75
C LYS A 300 -4.83 60.20 -21.62
N LYS A 301 -4.91 60.70 -20.39
CA LYS A 301 -5.56 59.99 -19.26
C LYS A 301 -6.99 59.59 -19.68
N ARG A 302 -7.37 58.33 -19.45
CA ARG A 302 -8.75 57.82 -19.36
C ARG A 302 -8.78 56.81 -18.22
N GLU A 303 -9.25 57.24 -17.05
CA GLU A 303 -10.57 56.99 -16.45
C GLU A 303 -10.76 55.54 -15.93
N PRO A 304 -11.03 55.35 -14.62
CA PRO A 304 -11.30 54.05 -14.05
C PRO A 304 -12.73 53.62 -14.42
N GLY A 305 -12.91 52.39 -14.91
CA GLY A 305 -14.24 51.76 -14.92
C GLY A 305 -14.76 51.22 -16.25
N VAL A 306 -13.94 50.57 -17.07
CA VAL A 306 -14.48 49.61 -18.05
C VAL A 306 -13.92 48.24 -17.69
N ILE A 307 -14.74 47.46 -16.98
CA ILE A 307 -14.43 46.05 -16.78
C ILE A 307 -14.52 45.39 -18.16
N ASP A 308 -13.40 44.84 -18.62
CA ASP A 308 -13.28 44.12 -19.87
C ASP A 308 -14.32 42.99 -19.90
N GLN A 309 -15.40 43.19 -20.67
CA GLN A 309 -16.50 42.24 -20.81
C GLN A 309 -16.01 40.88 -21.28
N GLN A 310 -14.90 40.79 -22.01
CA GLN A 310 -14.34 39.50 -22.43
C GLN A 310 -13.65 38.78 -21.27
N LYS A 311 -12.95 39.49 -20.38
CA LYS A 311 -12.41 38.92 -19.14
C LYS A 311 -13.52 38.51 -18.16
N LEU A 312 -14.58 39.31 -18.04
CA LEU A 312 -15.71 38.96 -17.17
C LEU A 312 -16.48 37.72 -17.68
N VAL A 313 -16.62 37.59 -19.00
CA VAL A 313 -17.21 36.40 -19.64
C VAL A 313 -16.28 35.19 -19.50
N ALA A 314 -14.96 35.36 -19.56
CA ALA A 314 -13.99 34.28 -19.34
C ALA A 314 -14.03 33.78 -17.89
N VAL A 315 -14.04 34.71 -16.91
CA VAL A 315 -14.20 34.39 -15.49
C VAL A 315 -15.56 33.74 -15.23
N GLY A 316 -16.64 34.23 -15.85
CA GLY A 316 -17.96 33.61 -15.77
C GLY A 316 -18.02 32.19 -16.32
N LYS A 317 -17.34 31.91 -17.43
CA LYS A 317 -17.21 30.55 -17.99
C LYS A 317 -16.38 29.63 -17.09
N SER A 318 -15.30 30.14 -16.50
CA SER A 318 -14.49 29.37 -15.56
C SER A 318 -15.25 29.08 -14.27
N LEU A 319 -16.00 30.06 -13.73
CA LEU A 319 -16.87 29.86 -12.56
C LEU A 319 -18.02 28.90 -12.85
N ALA A 320 -18.60 28.91 -14.06
CA ALA A 320 -19.60 27.93 -14.47
C ALA A 320 -19.02 26.51 -14.54
N LYS A 321 -17.79 26.35 -15.03
CA LYS A 321 -17.08 25.06 -15.04
C LYS A 321 -16.75 24.57 -13.64
N ILE A 322 -16.35 25.48 -12.75
CA ILE A 322 -16.11 25.16 -11.33
C ILE A 322 -17.43 24.78 -10.66
N ALA A 323 -18.54 25.47 -10.95
CA ALA A 323 -19.86 25.15 -10.43
C ALA A 323 -20.36 23.79 -10.94
N GLU A 324 -20.13 23.44 -12.21
CA GLU A 324 -20.39 22.10 -12.74
C GLU A 324 -19.54 21.04 -12.04
N GLY A 325 -18.25 21.29 -11.85
CA GLY A 325 -17.35 20.38 -11.12
C GLY A 325 -17.78 20.19 -9.65
N LEU A 326 -18.16 21.27 -8.96
CA LEU A 326 -18.67 21.22 -7.59
C LEU A 326 -20.03 20.50 -7.51
N ASN A 327 -20.87 20.62 -8.55
CA ASN A 327 -22.15 19.92 -8.62
C ASN A 327 -21.96 18.42 -8.89
N GLU A 328 -20.96 18.03 -9.69
CA GLU A 328 -20.59 16.61 -9.87
C GLU A 328 -19.96 16.03 -8.60
N ILE A 329 -19.11 16.78 -7.91
CA ILE A 329 -18.60 16.39 -6.58
C ILE A 329 -19.75 16.29 -5.58
N ALA A 330 -20.72 17.21 -5.60
CA ALA A 330 -21.90 17.14 -4.74
C ALA A 330 -22.78 15.92 -5.06
N LYS A 331 -22.92 15.51 -6.33
CA LYS A 331 -23.62 14.29 -6.72
C LYS A 331 -22.88 13.03 -6.27
N ILE A 332 -21.55 13.02 -6.35
CA ILE A 332 -20.71 11.94 -5.83
C ILE A 332 -20.86 11.84 -4.31
N LEU A 333 -20.74 12.96 -3.58
CA LEU A 333 -20.91 13.01 -2.13
C LEU A 333 -22.34 12.66 -1.70
N MET A 334 -23.37 13.01 -2.47
CA MET A 334 -24.76 12.62 -2.20
C MET A 334 -25.02 11.15 -2.55
N GLY A 335 -24.29 10.57 -3.52
CA GLY A 335 -24.28 9.13 -3.81
C GLY A 335 -23.57 8.33 -2.72
N GLU A 336 -22.42 8.80 -2.26
CA GLU A 336 -21.65 8.22 -1.15
C GLU A 336 -22.37 8.38 0.20
N ALA A 337 -23.16 9.44 0.39
CA ALA A 337 -24.04 9.59 1.56
C ALA A 337 -25.19 8.58 1.56
N ALA A 338 -25.66 8.13 0.38
CA ALA A 338 -26.65 7.06 0.28
C ALA A 338 -26.04 5.68 0.58
N GLU A 339 -24.75 5.47 0.25
CA GLU A 339 -24.00 4.26 0.64
C GLU A 339 -23.57 4.26 2.12
N ARG A 340 -23.23 5.43 2.69
CA ARG A 340 -22.88 5.55 4.13
C ARG A 340 -24.06 5.40 5.10
N VAL A 341 -25.31 5.50 4.63
CA VAL A 341 -26.50 5.13 5.46
C VAL A 341 -26.69 3.60 5.52
N ALA A 342 -26.03 2.83 4.63
CA ALA A 342 -26.11 1.37 4.60
C ALA A 342 -25.01 0.66 5.44
N GLU A 343 -23.99 1.38 5.91
CA GLU A 343 -22.90 0.81 6.71
C GLU A 343 -22.67 1.60 8.01
N LEU A 344 -23.46 1.29 9.04
CA LEU A 344 -23.10 1.51 10.43
C LEU A 344 -23.04 0.16 11.16
N PRO A 345 -21.86 -0.34 11.53
CA PRO A 345 -21.72 -1.25 12.67
C PRO A 345 -21.61 -0.43 13.96
N GLY A 346 -22.34 -0.88 14.97
CA GLY A 346 -22.44 -0.25 16.28
C GLY A 346 -21.14 -0.24 17.09
N GLU A 347 -21.13 0.68 18.05
CA GLU A 347 -20.11 0.93 19.05
C GLU A 347 -19.70 -0.34 19.84
N GLU A 348 -18.41 -0.43 20.21
CA GLU A 348 -18.11 -0.63 21.63
C GLU A 348 -16.86 0.15 22.08
N ARG A 349 -17.08 0.97 23.11
CA ARG A 349 -16.10 1.81 23.80
C ARG A 349 -15.37 1.03 24.88
N VAL A 350 -14.11 1.41 25.07
CA VAL A 350 -13.49 1.80 26.34
C VAL A 350 -14.31 1.46 27.60
N LYS A 351 -13.75 0.63 28.48
CA LYS A 351 -14.25 0.41 29.85
C LYS A 351 -14.26 1.73 30.64
N VAL A 352 -15.45 2.27 30.93
CA VAL A 352 -15.74 3.05 32.13
C VAL A 352 -17.14 2.70 32.65
N GLY A 353 -17.22 2.20 33.88
CA GLY A 353 -18.34 2.42 34.82
C GLY A 353 -19.73 1.78 34.58
N VAL A 354 -19.93 0.57 35.13
CA VAL A 354 -21.10 0.03 35.88
C VAL A 354 -22.57 0.43 35.50
N ARG A 355 -23.32 -0.60 35.02
CA ARG A 355 -24.80 -0.93 35.12
C ARG A 355 -25.83 -0.06 34.37
N PRO A 356 -27.08 -0.55 34.07
CA PRO A 356 -27.71 -1.86 34.35
C PRO A 356 -28.25 -2.62 33.11
N ARG A 357 -28.57 -3.91 33.33
CA ARG A 357 -28.94 -4.96 32.36
C ARG A 357 -30.41 -4.82 31.91
N ILE A 358 -30.68 -4.82 30.60
CA ILE A 358 -32.00 -5.16 30.02
C ILE A 358 -31.77 -6.38 29.12
N GLU A 359 -32.46 -7.48 29.44
CA GLU A 359 -32.39 -8.74 28.71
C GLU A 359 -33.23 -8.67 27.43
N VAL A 360 -32.60 -8.94 26.28
CA VAL A 360 -33.30 -9.27 25.02
C VAL A 360 -32.60 -10.49 24.43
N GLU A 361 -33.40 -11.53 24.15
CA GLU A 361 -32.97 -12.87 23.74
C GLU A 361 -32.19 -12.86 22.42
N ALA A 362 -31.10 -13.66 22.37
CA ALA A 362 -30.28 -13.85 21.19
C ALA A 362 -31.00 -14.70 20.11
N PRO A 363 -30.80 -14.42 18.81
CA PRO A 363 -31.33 -15.26 17.74
C PRO A 363 -30.57 -16.62 17.68
N PRO A 364 -31.22 -17.68 17.17
CA PRO A 364 -30.70 -19.04 17.27
C PRO A 364 -29.47 -19.25 16.38
N VAL A 365 -28.44 -19.86 16.97
CA VAL A 365 -27.27 -20.40 16.27
C VAL A 365 -27.73 -21.56 15.39
N VAL A 366 -27.48 -21.48 14.07
CA VAL A 366 -27.74 -22.59 13.15
C VAL A 366 -26.54 -23.55 13.24
N GLU A 367 -26.77 -24.75 13.74
CA GLU A 367 -25.76 -25.82 13.83
C GLU A 367 -25.14 -26.15 12.46
N GLU A 368 -23.80 -26.24 12.39
CA GLU A 368 -23.09 -26.69 11.20
C GLU A 368 -23.30 -28.19 10.99
N VAL A 369 -24.03 -28.54 9.93
CA VAL A 369 -24.27 -29.94 9.52
C VAL A 369 -22.97 -30.51 8.92
N PRO A 370 -22.48 -31.69 9.36
CA PRO A 370 -21.32 -32.34 8.77
C PRO A 370 -21.53 -32.61 7.26
N GLN A 371 -20.60 -32.17 6.40
CA GLN A 371 -20.69 -32.34 4.95
C GLN A 371 -19.67 -33.35 4.43
N THR A 372 -20.04 -34.12 3.42
CA THR A 372 -19.11 -34.97 2.66
C THR A 372 -18.28 -34.11 1.69
N GLU A 373 -17.06 -34.55 1.36
CA GLU A 373 -16.17 -33.85 0.41
C GLU A 373 -16.87 -33.55 -0.93
N ALA A 374 -17.73 -34.46 -1.41
CA ALA A 374 -18.51 -34.26 -2.63
C ALA A 374 -19.53 -33.11 -2.52
N GLN A 375 -20.13 -32.89 -1.34
CA GLN A 375 -21.07 -31.80 -1.09
C GLN A 375 -20.35 -30.47 -0.93
N GLU A 376 -19.16 -30.48 -0.35
CA GLU A 376 -18.32 -29.31 -0.18
C GLU A 376 -17.76 -28.83 -1.53
N MET A 377 -17.28 -29.75 -2.36
CA MET A 377 -16.86 -29.47 -3.73
C MET A 377 -18.01 -28.97 -4.62
N ALA A 378 -19.21 -29.56 -4.50
CA ALA A 378 -20.38 -29.06 -5.19
C ALA A 378 -20.75 -27.63 -4.73
N THR A 379 -20.72 -27.37 -3.42
CA THR A 379 -20.97 -26.03 -2.86
C THR A 379 -19.97 -25.02 -3.41
N LEU A 380 -18.68 -25.37 -3.43
CA LEU A 380 -17.62 -24.51 -3.93
C LEU A 380 -17.77 -24.21 -5.44
N TYR A 381 -18.14 -25.22 -6.23
CA TYR A 381 -18.41 -25.06 -7.66
C TYR A 381 -19.49 -23.99 -7.90
N PHE A 382 -20.66 -24.11 -7.27
CA PHE A 382 -21.75 -23.14 -7.46
C PHE A 382 -21.41 -21.77 -6.87
N ALA A 383 -20.66 -21.70 -5.76
CA ALA A 383 -20.24 -20.43 -5.16
C ALA A 383 -19.30 -19.66 -6.10
N ASN A 384 -18.38 -20.36 -6.77
CA ASN A 384 -17.49 -19.77 -7.77
C ASN A 384 -18.26 -19.32 -9.02
N GLN A 385 -19.25 -20.10 -9.48
CA GLN A 385 -20.14 -19.64 -10.56
C GLN A 385 -20.81 -18.31 -10.20
N LEU A 386 -21.39 -18.21 -8.99
CA LEU A 386 -22.09 -17.01 -8.54
C LEU A 386 -21.17 -15.79 -8.42
N LYS A 387 -19.94 -15.96 -7.92
CA LYS A 387 -18.93 -14.89 -7.91
C LYS A 387 -18.63 -14.38 -9.33
N GLY A 388 -18.57 -15.30 -10.30
CA GLY A 388 -18.41 -14.96 -11.70
C GLY A 388 -19.56 -14.15 -12.28
N PHE A 389 -20.79 -14.59 -12.03
CA PHE A 389 -21.98 -13.88 -12.48
C PHE A 389 -22.08 -12.48 -11.90
N SER A 390 -21.66 -12.28 -10.65
CA SER A 390 -21.60 -10.95 -10.04
C SER A 390 -20.72 -9.98 -10.84
N GLY A 391 -19.48 -10.37 -11.17
CA GLY A 391 -18.58 -9.53 -11.95
C GLY A 391 -19.07 -9.26 -13.38
N VAL A 392 -19.68 -10.27 -14.02
CA VAL A 392 -20.22 -10.12 -15.37
C VAL A 392 -21.46 -9.24 -15.40
N LEU A 393 -22.36 -9.36 -14.42
CA LEU A 393 -23.54 -8.49 -14.35
C LEU A 393 -23.15 -7.03 -14.08
N ALA A 394 -22.22 -6.78 -13.16
CA ALA A 394 -21.71 -5.44 -12.92
C ALA A 394 -21.10 -4.81 -14.19
N ALA A 395 -20.35 -5.59 -14.96
CA ALA A 395 -19.80 -5.14 -16.24
C ALA A 395 -20.88 -4.83 -17.30
N LEU A 396 -21.98 -5.58 -17.31
CA LEU A 396 -23.10 -5.34 -18.24
C LEU A 396 -23.98 -4.17 -17.81
N GLU A 397 -24.19 -3.97 -16.51
CA GLU A 397 -24.87 -2.79 -15.95
C GLU A 397 -24.08 -1.52 -16.27
N ALA A 398 -22.75 -1.55 -16.12
CA ALA A 398 -21.89 -0.44 -16.55
C ALA A 398 -21.92 -0.20 -18.07
N CYS A 399 -22.04 -1.27 -18.87
CA CYS A 399 -22.25 -1.14 -20.32
C CYS A 399 -23.55 -0.42 -20.67
N ASP A 400 -24.62 -0.70 -19.90
CA ASP A 400 -25.93 -0.08 -20.10
C ASP A 400 -25.92 1.40 -19.72
N GLN A 401 -25.09 1.84 -18.77
CA GLN A 401 -25.14 3.22 -18.27
C GLN A 401 -24.31 4.24 -19.08
N ASP A 402 -23.29 3.82 -19.84
CA ASP A 402 -22.31 4.79 -20.40
C ASP A 402 -21.66 4.35 -21.73
N ILE A 403 -21.22 3.09 -21.83
CA ILE A 403 -20.31 2.66 -22.90
C ILE A 403 -21.04 2.10 -24.13
N CYS A 404 -22.15 1.39 -23.90
CA CYS A 404 -22.80 0.54 -24.90
C CYS A 404 -24.34 0.57 -24.79
N HIS A 405 -24.93 1.59 -24.16
CA HIS A 405 -26.39 1.73 -23.98
C HIS A 405 -27.16 1.54 -25.30
N ASP A 406 -26.67 2.17 -26.37
CA ASP A 406 -27.22 2.07 -27.74
C ASP A 406 -26.60 0.94 -28.59
N GLY A 407 -25.74 0.10 -27.99
CA GLY A 407 -25.00 -0.96 -28.65
C GLY A 407 -25.66 -2.34 -28.53
N CYS A 408 -26.17 -2.85 -29.65
CA CYS A 408 -27.02 -4.06 -29.70
C CYS A 408 -26.32 -5.41 -29.36
N THR A 409 -25.06 -5.40 -28.90
CA THR A 409 -24.41 -6.62 -28.38
C THR A 409 -24.82 -6.90 -26.94
N LEU A 410 -25.16 -5.87 -26.17
CA LEU A 410 -25.64 -5.98 -24.79
C LEU A 410 -26.93 -6.83 -24.70
N PRO A 411 -27.97 -6.62 -25.54
CA PRO A 411 -29.14 -7.51 -25.61
C PRO A 411 -28.85 -8.99 -25.80
N ASN A 412 -28.01 -9.32 -26.78
CA ASN A 412 -27.66 -10.71 -27.06
C ASN A 412 -26.87 -11.34 -25.89
N VAL A 413 -26.02 -10.56 -25.23
CA VAL A 413 -25.25 -11.01 -24.07
C VAL A 413 -26.16 -11.17 -22.85
N ALA A 414 -27.07 -10.23 -22.58
CA ALA A 414 -28.06 -10.30 -21.50
C ALA A 414 -28.94 -11.55 -21.64
N ILE A 415 -29.47 -11.82 -22.84
CA ILE A 415 -30.23 -13.05 -23.14
C ILE A 415 -29.38 -14.30 -22.87
N SER A 416 -28.09 -14.29 -23.23
CA SER A 416 -27.19 -15.40 -22.96
C SER A 416 -26.96 -15.63 -21.46
N VAL A 417 -26.77 -14.55 -20.69
CA VAL A 417 -26.61 -14.59 -19.23
C VAL A 417 -27.87 -15.12 -18.55
N ILE A 418 -29.06 -14.63 -18.93
CA ILE A 418 -30.35 -15.13 -18.42
C ILE A 418 -30.48 -16.65 -18.66
N LYS A 419 -30.16 -17.13 -19.86
CA LYS A 419 -30.20 -18.57 -20.20
C LYS A 419 -29.23 -19.37 -19.33
N ARG A 420 -28.04 -18.85 -19.08
CA ARG A 420 -27.01 -19.52 -18.26
C ARG A 420 -27.39 -19.54 -16.77
N LEU A 421 -27.91 -18.46 -16.22
CA LEU A 421 -28.43 -18.41 -14.84
C LEU A 421 -29.61 -19.38 -14.66
N SER A 422 -30.52 -19.43 -15.64
CA SER A 422 -31.64 -20.38 -15.62
C SER A 422 -31.18 -21.83 -15.68
N LYS A 423 -30.07 -22.10 -16.38
CA LYS A 423 -29.43 -23.43 -16.38
C LYS A 423 -28.75 -23.70 -15.03
N LEU A 424 -28.03 -22.73 -14.48
CA LEU A 424 -27.35 -22.86 -13.18
C LEU A 424 -28.35 -23.17 -12.05
N GLN A 425 -29.54 -22.56 -12.07
CA GLN A 425 -30.61 -22.89 -11.12
C GLN A 425 -30.99 -24.37 -11.22
N LYS A 426 -31.24 -24.88 -12.44
CA LYS A 426 -31.60 -26.29 -12.65
C LYS A 426 -30.48 -27.24 -12.22
N ASP A 427 -29.23 -26.87 -12.49
CA ASP A 427 -28.06 -27.66 -12.11
C ASP A 427 -27.89 -27.67 -10.58
N LEU A 428 -28.14 -26.54 -9.90
CA LEU A 428 -28.14 -26.44 -8.45
C LEU A 428 -29.28 -27.27 -7.84
N ASP A 429 -30.48 -27.20 -8.41
CA ASP A 429 -31.65 -27.98 -7.99
C ASP A 429 -31.37 -29.49 -8.07
N ALA A 430 -30.61 -29.94 -9.07
CA ALA A 430 -30.20 -31.33 -9.26
C ALA A 430 -28.92 -31.73 -8.49
N SER A 431 -28.28 -30.80 -7.78
CA SER A 431 -26.99 -31.03 -7.12
C SER A 431 -27.12 -31.64 -5.72
N SER A 432 -25.99 -32.12 -5.19
CA SER A 432 -25.85 -32.66 -3.83
C SER A 432 -25.66 -31.59 -2.74
N VAL A 433 -25.76 -30.29 -3.06
CA VAL A 433 -25.59 -29.18 -2.09
C VAL A 433 -26.65 -29.25 -0.98
N VAL A 434 -26.23 -29.02 0.26
CA VAL A 434 -27.11 -29.09 1.44
C VAL A 434 -28.14 -27.96 1.44
N GLU A 435 -29.37 -28.28 1.85
CA GLU A 435 -30.56 -27.43 1.70
C GLU A 435 -30.42 -25.98 2.23
N PRO A 436 -29.82 -25.71 3.41
CA PRO A 436 -29.65 -24.33 3.88
C PRO A 436 -28.77 -23.49 2.94
N ARG A 437 -27.69 -24.09 2.41
CA ARG A 437 -26.80 -23.42 1.45
C ARG A 437 -27.48 -23.28 0.09
N LYS A 438 -28.22 -24.30 -0.34
CA LYS A 438 -28.98 -24.31 -1.60
C LYS A 438 -30.03 -23.19 -1.64
N GLN A 439 -30.70 -22.91 -0.53
CA GLN A 439 -31.64 -21.80 -0.39
C GLN A 439 -30.95 -20.44 -0.58
N VAL A 440 -29.80 -20.22 0.08
CA VAL A 440 -29.01 -18.98 -0.08
C VAL A 440 -28.58 -18.78 -1.53
N MET A 441 -28.06 -19.83 -2.16
CA MET A 441 -27.61 -19.79 -3.56
C MET A 441 -28.77 -19.54 -4.53
N THR A 442 -29.94 -20.13 -4.27
CA THR A 442 -31.15 -19.90 -5.06
C THR A 442 -31.62 -18.44 -4.95
N ALA A 443 -31.54 -17.83 -3.76
CA ALA A 443 -31.85 -16.42 -3.58
C ALA A 443 -30.88 -15.52 -4.39
N HIS A 444 -29.59 -15.84 -4.43
CA HIS A 444 -28.61 -15.12 -5.24
C HIS A 444 -28.89 -15.26 -6.75
N ILE A 445 -29.24 -16.46 -7.22
CA ILE A 445 -29.59 -16.68 -8.63
C ILE A 445 -30.84 -15.86 -9.00
N ALA A 446 -31.83 -15.78 -8.10
CA ALA A 446 -33.03 -14.98 -8.31
C ALA A 446 -32.74 -13.47 -8.40
N ASP A 447 -31.87 -12.94 -7.53
CA ASP A 447 -31.39 -11.55 -7.62
C ASP A 447 -30.68 -11.29 -8.96
N PHE A 448 -29.75 -12.17 -9.34
CA PHE A 448 -29.02 -12.06 -10.61
C PHE A 448 -29.93 -12.15 -11.83
N LEU A 449 -30.95 -13.01 -11.81
CA LEU A 449 -31.96 -13.07 -12.87
C LEU A 449 -32.77 -11.76 -12.96
N THR A 450 -33.04 -11.12 -11.82
CA THR A 450 -33.75 -9.84 -11.77
C THR A 450 -32.91 -8.74 -12.42
N LYS A 451 -31.63 -8.62 -12.03
CA LYS A 451 -30.67 -7.70 -12.63
C LYS A 451 -30.47 -7.94 -14.13
N ALA A 452 -30.24 -9.19 -14.52
CA ALA A 452 -30.03 -9.56 -15.93
C ALA A 452 -31.25 -9.23 -16.82
N ARG A 453 -32.46 -9.35 -16.28
CA ARG A 453 -33.71 -9.02 -17.00
C ARG A 453 -33.98 -7.52 -17.09
N ALA A 454 -33.41 -6.72 -16.20
CA ALA A 454 -33.51 -5.26 -16.26
C ALA A 454 -32.68 -4.67 -17.41
N LEU A 455 -31.66 -5.40 -17.88
CA LEU A 455 -30.85 -4.99 -19.04
C LEU A 455 -31.67 -5.05 -20.35
N PRO A 456 -31.31 -4.25 -21.37
CA PRO A 456 -31.94 -4.28 -22.68
C PRO A 456 -31.94 -5.69 -23.29
N GLN A 457 -33.04 -6.12 -23.89
CA GLN A 457 -33.20 -7.45 -24.53
C GLN A 457 -33.69 -7.37 -25.98
N ASP A 458 -33.92 -6.15 -26.50
CA ASP A 458 -34.36 -5.92 -27.86
C ASP A 458 -33.22 -6.19 -28.87
N VAL A 459 -33.47 -7.05 -29.86
CA VAL A 459 -32.51 -7.49 -30.88
C VAL A 459 -32.81 -6.90 -32.26
N ASP A 460 -33.84 -6.05 -32.40
CA ASP A 460 -34.34 -5.59 -33.70
C ASP A 460 -33.42 -4.55 -34.38
N ARG A 461 -32.45 -3.98 -33.65
CA ARG A 461 -31.47 -3.01 -34.18
C ARG A 461 -30.11 -3.67 -34.46
N PRO A 462 -29.44 -3.34 -35.58
CA PRO A 462 -28.11 -3.86 -35.88
C PRO A 462 -27.05 -3.19 -34.98
N CYS A 463 -26.07 -3.97 -34.53
CA CYS A 463 -24.95 -3.48 -33.70
C CYS A 463 -24.21 -2.31 -34.37
N GLN A 464 -23.86 -1.27 -33.60
CA GLN A 464 -23.04 -0.14 -34.08
C GLN A 464 -21.70 -0.58 -34.69
N LYS A 465 -21.16 -1.73 -34.27
CA LYS A 465 -19.95 -2.33 -34.86
C LYS A 465 -20.21 -2.92 -36.24
N THR A 466 -21.31 -3.65 -36.42
CA THR A 466 -21.76 -4.13 -37.73
C THR A 466 -22.15 -2.98 -38.65
N ALA A 467 -22.67 -1.89 -38.08
CA ALA A 467 -23.00 -0.66 -38.79
C ALA A 467 -21.79 0.27 -39.05
N GLY A 468 -20.58 -0.08 -38.59
CA GLY A 468 -19.35 0.70 -38.82
C GLY A 468 -19.19 1.98 -37.98
N ASN A 469 -20.07 2.23 -37.01
CA ASN A 469 -20.12 3.45 -36.20
C ASN A 469 -19.46 3.32 -34.81
N CYS A 470 -18.95 2.14 -34.48
CA CYS A 470 -18.36 1.88 -33.17
C CYS A 470 -16.96 2.50 -33.04
N LYS A 471 -16.77 3.37 -32.05
CA LYS A 471 -15.46 3.98 -31.74
C LYS A 471 -14.55 3.11 -30.84
N ILE A 472 -15.09 2.00 -30.32
CA ILE A 472 -14.39 1.07 -29.41
C ILE A 472 -13.70 -0.03 -30.25
N GLY A 473 -12.65 0.35 -30.98
CA GLY A 473 -11.67 -0.55 -31.64
C GLY A 473 -12.14 -1.94 -32.14
N SER A 474 -11.24 -2.93 -32.12
CA SER A 474 -11.53 -4.31 -32.54
C SER A 474 -12.13 -5.17 -31.42
N GLY A 475 -12.06 -4.75 -30.15
CA GLY A 475 -12.68 -5.41 -29.00
C GLY A 475 -14.19 -5.12 -28.87
N CYS A 476 -14.93 -5.95 -28.14
CA CYS A 476 -16.30 -5.63 -27.71
C CYS A 476 -16.39 -5.96 -26.22
N PHE A 477 -16.67 -4.94 -25.40
CA PHE A 477 -16.66 -5.08 -23.94
C PHE A 477 -17.74 -6.04 -23.45
N ALA A 478 -18.97 -5.94 -23.95
CA ALA A 478 -20.05 -6.87 -23.63
C ALA A 478 -19.70 -8.33 -23.99
N SER A 479 -19.11 -8.57 -25.16
CA SER A 479 -18.63 -9.91 -25.55
C SER A 479 -17.41 -10.36 -24.73
N GLY A 480 -16.57 -9.44 -24.29
CA GLY A 480 -15.44 -9.69 -23.39
C GLY A 480 -15.90 -10.15 -22.02
N ALA A 481 -16.86 -9.43 -21.42
CA ALA A 481 -17.50 -9.82 -20.17
C ALA A 481 -18.14 -11.22 -20.27
N LEU A 482 -18.84 -11.53 -21.37
CA LEU A 482 -19.37 -12.88 -21.58
C LEU A 482 -18.27 -13.94 -21.76
N LYS A 483 -17.11 -13.60 -22.32
CA LYS A 483 -15.97 -14.54 -22.42
C LYS A 483 -15.38 -14.85 -21.05
N MET A 484 -15.40 -13.91 -20.10
CA MET A 484 -14.96 -14.19 -18.72
C MET A 484 -15.77 -15.32 -18.08
N MET A 485 -17.07 -15.44 -18.38
CA MET A 485 -17.87 -16.58 -17.90
C MET A 485 -17.31 -17.95 -18.30
N LYS A 486 -16.55 -18.05 -19.41
CA LYS A 486 -15.92 -19.32 -19.81
C LYS A 486 -14.67 -19.66 -18.99
N LEU A 487 -14.10 -18.68 -18.30
CA LEU A 487 -12.94 -18.85 -17.43
C LEU A 487 -13.34 -19.21 -16.00
N ILE A 488 -14.62 -19.04 -15.65
CA ILE A 488 -15.14 -19.25 -14.29
C ILE A 488 -15.64 -20.69 -14.09
N THR A 489 -15.57 -21.57 -15.10
CA THR A 489 -16.34 -22.83 -15.13
C THR A 489 -15.67 -24.07 -14.55
N GLU A 490 -14.42 -24.01 -14.07
CA GLU A 490 -13.74 -25.21 -13.60
C GLU A 490 -13.37 -25.08 -12.11
N PRO A 491 -13.87 -25.96 -11.22
CA PRO A 491 -13.29 -26.09 -9.90
C PRO A 491 -11.85 -26.59 -10.07
N PRO A 492 -10.88 -26.15 -9.24
CA PRO A 492 -9.53 -26.69 -9.30
C PRO A 492 -9.61 -28.21 -9.16
N SER A 493 -8.94 -28.94 -10.05
CA SER A 493 -8.73 -30.37 -9.90
C SER A 493 -8.15 -30.61 -8.50
N PRO A 494 -8.67 -31.55 -7.70
CA PRO A 494 -8.00 -31.90 -6.45
C PRO A 494 -6.56 -32.29 -6.81
N THR A 495 -5.60 -31.49 -6.34
CA THR A 495 -4.18 -31.81 -6.47
C THR A 495 -3.95 -33.17 -5.82
N PRO A 496 -3.26 -34.11 -6.50
CA PRO A 496 -3.05 -35.47 -6.02
C PRO A 496 -2.20 -35.55 -4.75
#